data_AF-A0AA37GUW3-F1
#
_entry.id   AF-A0AA37GUW3-F1
#
_cell.length_a   1.000
_cell.length_b   1.000
_cell.length_c   1.000
_cell.angle_alpha   90.00
_cell.angle_beta   90.00
_cell.angle_gamma   90.00
#
_symmetry.space_group_name_H-M   'P 1'
#
loop_
_entity.id
_entity.type
_entity.pdbx_description
1 polymer ?
#
loop_
_entity_poly.entity_id
_entity_poly.type
_entity_poly.pdbx_seq_one_letter_code
_entity_poly.pdbx_strand_id
1 'polypeptide(L)'
;MASWEAGLEGYWLYETVHATHFPPKAVFEGEYHKYHNIWTARIWNYYRWARVLVNQNLLDLANKNPVSSLSLVSAAARDNFLANIRRLARDTLVSAPTHWRHPALDGPARITVESPGGGGAGSAGLPALLFHLKVAGCAPGAPKAYWEWALGVIQTIWGDMGMLHARSMMEAMRAHEDTVLRSGAAGILADDW
;
A
#
# COMPACT_ATOMS: atom_id res chain seq x y z
N MET A 1 -19.00 -5.65 3.21
CA MET A 1 -18.07 -4.51 3.38
C MET A 1 -17.73 -3.80 2.07
N ALA A 2 -17.80 -4.43 0.89
CA ALA A 2 -17.82 -3.71 -0.39
C ALA A 2 -18.94 -2.65 -0.47
N SER A 3 -20.00 -2.85 0.31
CA SER A 3 -21.10 -1.91 0.54
C SER A 3 -20.68 -0.53 1.06
N TRP A 4 -19.57 -0.43 1.82
CA TRP A 4 -19.10 0.88 2.28
C TRP A 4 -18.48 1.65 1.12
N GLU A 5 -17.52 1.06 0.40
CA GLU A 5 -16.90 1.69 -0.79
C GLU A 5 -17.95 2.05 -1.85
N ALA A 6 -18.91 1.15 -2.10
CA ALA A 6 -19.98 1.34 -3.08
C ALA A 6 -21.03 2.39 -2.66
N GLY A 7 -21.11 2.73 -1.37
CA GLY A 7 -22.04 3.73 -0.83
C GLY A 7 -21.41 5.12 -0.69
N LEU A 8 -20.17 5.31 -1.14
CA LEU A 8 -19.51 6.62 -1.08
C LEU A 8 -20.00 7.53 -2.21
N GLU A 9 -20.17 8.81 -1.89
CA GLU A 9 -20.65 9.83 -2.83
C GLU A 9 -19.87 11.14 -2.65
N GLY A 10 -19.95 12.01 -3.65
CA GLY A 10 -19.41 13.36 -3.60
C GLY A 10 -17.90 13.40 -3.32
N TYR A 11 -17.50 14.14 -2.29
CA TYR A 11 -16.10 14.42 -1.94
C TYR A 11 -15.30 13.18 -1.48
N TRP A 12 -15.97 12.04 -1.27
CA TRP A 12 -15.33 10.76 -0.95
C TRP A 12 -14.87 9.99 -2.17
N LEU A 13 -15.38 10.33 -3.35
CA LEU A 13 -14.96 9.72 -4.61
C LEU A 13 -13.55 10.19 -4.98
N TYR A 14 -12.81 9.31 -5.63
CA TYR A 14 -11.51 9.61 -6.22
C TYR A 14 -11.50 9.15 -7.67
N GLU A 15 -10.62 9.76 -8.46
CA GLU A 15 -10.39 9.42 -9.85
C GLU A 15 -9.03 8.72 -9.97
N THR A 16 -8.95 7.67 -10.77
CA THR A 16 -7.68 7.07 -11.17
C THR A 16 -7.19 7.72 -12.45
N VAL A 17 -6.09 8.45 -12.36
CA VAL A 17 -5.48 9.15 -13.49
C VAL A 17 -4.34 8.30 -14.05
N HIS A 18 -4.39 8.04 -15.35
CA HIS A 18 -3.32 7.35 -16.06
C HIS A 18 -2.26 8.37 -16.50
N ALA A 19 -1.07 8.26 -15.92
CA ALA A 19 0.07 9.15 -16.10
C ALA A 19 1.32 8.36 -16.50
N THR A 20 1.22 7.56 -17.56
CA THR A 20 2.32 6.74 -18.12
C THR A 20 3.52 7.57 -18.62
N HIS A 21 3.33 8.87 -18.80
CA HIS A 21 4.38 9.82 -19.16
C HIS A 21 5.22 10.26 -17.96
N PHE A 22 4.79 9.99 -16.73
CA PHE A 22 5.57 10.27 -15.52
C PHE A 22 6.58 9.15 -15.22
N PRO A 23 7.70 9.44 -14.53
CA PRO A 23 8.69 8.43 -14.19
C PRO A 23 8.08 7.27 -13.37
N PRO A 24 8.33 6.00 -13.74
CA PRO A 24 7.75 4.84 -13.02
C PRO A 24 8.09 4.77 -11.53
N LYS A 25 9.26 5.30 -11.13
CA LYS A 25 9.66 5.40 -9.71
C LYS A 25 8.82 6.39 -8.90
N ALA A 26 8.18 7.35 -9.58
CA ALA A 26 7.35 8.37 -8.96
C ALA A 26 5.86 8.03 -8.96
N VAL A 27 5.42 7.17 -9.88
CA VAL A 27 4.01 6.85 -10.11
C VAL A 27 3.88 5.35 -10.33
N PHE A 28 3.22 4.67 -9.39
CA PHE A 28 3.10 3.22 -9.40
C PHE A 28 2.24 2.75 -10.58
N GLU A 29 2.77 1.83 -11.38
CA GLU A 29 2.11 1.32 -12.60
C GLU A 29 1.63 2.42 -13.57
N GLY A 30 2.24 3.61 -13.52
CA GLY A 30 1.82 4.75 -14.33
C GLY A 30 0.44 5.29 -13.96
N GLU A 31 -0.08 5.00 -12.76
CA GLU A 31 -1.36 5.51 -12.26
C GLU A 31 -1.18 6.31 -10.95
N TYR A 32 -2.05 7.29 -10.74
CA TYR A 32 -2.22 7.88 -9.41
C TYR A 32 -3.68 8.19 -9.09
N HIS A 33 -4.01 8.25 -7.79
CA HIS A 33 -5.36 8.61 -7.35
C HIS A 33 -5.49 10.11 -7.08
N LYS A 34 -6.39 10.77 -7.81
CA LYS A 34 -6.76 12.16 -7.57
C LYS A 34 -7.98 12.22 -6.66
N TYR A 35 -7.83 12.89 -5.52
CA TYR A 35 -8.89 13.04 -4.53
C TYR A 35 -9.44 14.46 -4.54
N HIS A 36 -10.63 14.64 -3.97
CA HIS A 36 -11.18 15.97 -3.75
C HIS A 36 -10.25 16.85 -2.90
N ASN A 37 -9.65 16.29 -1.84
CA ASN A 37 -8.62 16.94 -1.04
C ASN A 37 -7.72 15.92 -0.33
N ILE A 38 -6.65 16.42 0.31
CA ILE A 38 -5.68 15.58 1.03
C ILE A 38 -6.27 14.81 2.22
N TRP A 39 -7.32 15.32 2.87
CA TRP A 39 -7.97 14.61 3.98
C TRP A 39 -8.72 13.38 3.49
N THR A 40 -9.47 13.51 2.40
CA THR A 40 -10.09 12.38 1.71
C THR A 40 -9.03 11.33 1.35
N ALA A 41 -7.90 11.76 0.76
CA ALA A 41 -6.81 10.86 0.41
C ALA A 41 -6.26 10.09 1.63
N ARG A 42 -6.09 10.76 2.77
CA ARG A 42 -5.59 10.15 4.02
C ARG A 42 -6.57 9.13 4.58
N ILE A 43 -7.85 9.47 4.65
CA ILE A 43 -8.89 8.54 5.14
C ILE A 43 -8.94 7.28 4.27
N TRP A 44 -8.84 7.43 2.94
CA TRP A 44 -8.74 6.29 2.04
C TRP A 44 -7.55 5.39 2.33
N ASN A 45 -6.36 5.96 2.53
CA ASN A 45 -5.17 5.15 2.82
C ASN A 45 -5.25 4.46 4.19
N TYR A 46 -5.79 5.12 5.23
CA TYR A 46 -6.03 4.47 6.52
C TYR A 46 -7.07 3.35 6.41
N TYR A 47 -8.15 3.56 5.66
CA TYR A 47 -9.15 2.54 5.41
C TYR A 47 -8.53 1.33 4.71
N ARG A 48 -7.78 1.53 3.62
CA ARG A 48 -7.10 0.45 2.89
C ARG A 48 -6.11 -0.29 3.77
N TRP A 49 -5.30 0.44 4.54
CA TRP A 49 -4.35 -0.12 5.50
C TRP A 49 -5.05 -1.00 6.54
N ALA A 50 -6.09 -0.50 7.20
CA ALA A 50 -6.85 -1.26 8.19
C ALA A 50 -7.47 -2.52 7.57
N ARG A 51 -7.99 -2.41 6.34
CA ARG A 51 -8.58 -3.55 5.62
C ARG A 51 -7.53 -4.60 5.25
N VAL A 52 -6.33 -4.20 4.80
CA VAL A 52 -5.22 -5.15 4.57
C VAL A 52 -4.91 -5.90 5.87
N LEU A 53 -4.74 -5.17 6.98
CA LEU A 53 -4.44 -5.79 8.27
C LEU A 53 -5.54 -6.75 8.73
N VAL A 54 -6.82 -6.39 8.61
CA VAL A 54 -7.93 -7.27 9.01
C VAL A 54 -7.93 -8.55 8.17
N ASN A 55 -7.83 -8.46 6.85
CA ASN A 55 -7.80 -9.65 5.99
C ASN A 55 -6.56 -10.52 6.28
N GLN A 56 -5.39 -9.91 6.49
CA GLN A 56 -4.18 -10.63 6.87
C GLN A 56 -4.34 -11.35 8.22
N ASN A 57 -4.88 -10.68 9.25
CA ASN A 57 -5.08 -11.30 10.56
C ASN A 57 -6.07 -12.47 10.49
N LEU A 58 -7.11 -12.38 9.66
CA LEU A 58 -8.04 -13.49 9.43
C LEU A 58 -7.35 -14.68 8.78
N LEU A 59 -6.51 -14.45 7.77
CA LEU A 59 -5.70 -15.50 7.14
C LEU A 59 -4.71 -16.12 8.14
N ASP A 60 -3.98 -15.29 8.90
CA ASP A 60 -3.03 -15.75 9.91
C ASP A 60 -3.70 -16.58 11.00
N LEU A 61 -4.88 -16.17 11.46
CA LEU A 61 -5.66 -16.90 12.45
C LEU A 61 -6.11 -18.25 11.90
N ALA A 62 -6.58 -18.27 10.64
CA ALA A 62 -6.99 -19.49 9.95
C ALA A 62 -5.82 -20.47 9.77
N ASN A 63 -4.64 -19.96 9.39
CA ASN A 63 -3.42 -20.73 9.20
C ASN A 63 -2.89 -21.32 10.51
N LYS A 64 -2.96 -20.56 11.60
CA LYS A 64 -2.52 -21.02 12.93
C LYS A 64 -3.48 -22.03 13.54
N ASN A 65 -4.75 -22.03 13.15
CA ASN A 65 -5.79 -22.87 13.74
C ASN A 65 -6.59 -23.61 12.65
N PRO A 66 -5.95 -24.48 11.85
CA PRO A 66 -6.57 -25.05 10.66
C PRO A 66 -7.85 -25.83 10.99
N VAL A 67 -7.81 -26.71 12.00
CA VAL A 67 -8.95 -27.55 12.39
C VAL A 67 -10.18 -26.72 12.78
N SER A 68 -10.01 -25.72 13.63
CA SER A 68 -11.10 -24.85 14.11
C SER A 68 -11.60 -23.88 13.03
N SER A 69 -10.79 -23.60 12.01
CA SER A 69 -11.10 -22.61 10.98
C SER A 69 -11.70 -23.22 9.72
N LEU A 70 -11.63 -24.55 9.55
CA LEU A 70 -12.16 -25.27 8.37
C LEU A 70 -13.63 -24.93 8.06
N SER A 71 -14.47 -24.77 9.08
CA SER A 71 -15.89 -24.43 8.90
C SER A 71 -16.15 -22.93 8.72
N LEU A 72 -15.17 -22.08 9.03
CA LEU A 72 -15.29 -20.62 9.03
C LEU A 72 -14.66 -19.98 7.78
N VAL A 73 -13.59 -20.58 7.27
CA VAL A 73 -12.80 -20.06 6.15
C VAL A 73 -12.62 -21.17 5.11
N SER A 74 -13.47 -21.14 4.09
CA SER A 74 -13.32 -22.02 2.92
C SER A 74 -12.10 -21.60 2.07
N ALA A 75 -11.61 -22.50 1.23
CA ALA A 75 -10.55 -22.17 0.26
C ALA A 75 -10.91 -20.95 -0.61
N ALA A 76 -12.15 -20.90 -1.13
CA ALA A 76 -12.64 -19.75 -1.88
C ALA A 76 -12.67 -18.45 -1.05
N ALA A 77 -12.92 -18.52 0.27
CA ALA A 77 -12.82 -17.34 1.14
C ALA A 77 -11.37 -16.87 1.28
N ARG A 78 -10.40 -17.80 1.37
CA ARG A 78 -8.96 -17.47 1.40
C ARG A 78 -8.52 -16.74 0.14
N ASP A 79 -8.88 -17.27 -1.04
CA ASP A 79 -8.58 -16.64 -2.33
C ASP A 79 -9.14 -15.22 -2.40
N ASN A 80 -10.37 -15.04 -1.92
CA ASN A 80 -11.00 -13.72 -1.85
C ASN A 80 -10.27 -12.78 -0.87
N PHE A 81 -9.76 -13.27 0.26
CA PHE A 81 -8.96 -12.44 1.18
C PHE A 81 -7.65 -12.01 0.52
N LEU A 82 -6.91 -12.92 -0.12
CA LEU A 82 -5.66 -12.60 -0.83
C LEU A 82 -5.91 -11.63 -1.99
N ALA A 83 -6.94 -11.85 -2.79
CA ALA A 83 -7.31 -10.94 -3.89
C ALA A 83 -7.65 -9.54 -3.37
N ASN A 84 -8.39 -9.45 -2.25
CA ASN A 84 -8.70 -8.17 -1.62
C ASN A 84 -7.45 -7.48 -1.07
N ILE A 85 -6.55 -8.22 -0.41
CA ILE A 85 -5.28 -7.68 0.08
C ILE A 85 -4.46 -7.11 -1.07
N ARG A 86 -4.27 -7.88 -2.15
CA ARG A 86 -3.53 -7.45 -3.35
C ARG A 86 -4.11 -6.17 -3.94
N ARG A 87 -5.44 -6.09 -4.09
CA ARG A 87 -6.11 -4.89 -4.59
C ARG A 87 -5.87 -3.68 -3.69
N LEU A 88 -6.09 -3.82 -2.38
CA LEU A 88 -5.94 -2.72 -1.43
C LEU A 88 -4.49 -2.25 -1.30
N ALA A 89 -3.54 -3.17 -1.37
CA ALA A 89 -2.12 -2.87 -1.43
C ALA A 89 -1.79 -2.06 -2.68
N ARG A 90 -2.23 -2.53 -3.87
CA ARG A 90 -2.07 -1.81 -5.14
C ARG A 90 -2.62 -0.38 -5.04
N ASP A 91 -3.87 -0.24 -4.61
CA ASP A 91 -4.55 1.05 -4.51
C ASP A 91 -3.84 2.01 -3.54
N THR A 92 -3.17 1.48 -2.51
CA THR A 92 -2.34 2.26 -1.57
C THR A 92 -1.08 2.79 -2.25
N LEU A 93 -0.41 1.97 -3.08
CA LEU A 93 0.78 2.38 -3.84
C LEU A 93 0.42 3.42 -4.91
N VAL A 94 -0.66 3.18 -5.68
CA VAL A 94 -1.22 4.14 -6.65
C VAL A 94 -1.60 5.45 -5.97
N SER A 95 -2.06 5.43 -4.72
CA SER A 95 -2.37 6.65 -4.00
C SER A 95 -1.15 7.47 -3.58
N ALA A 96 0.04 6.88 -3.48
CA ALA A 96 1.20 7.49 -2.85
C ALA A 96 1.66 8.84 -3.46
N PRO A 97 1.63 9.08 -4.79
CA PRO A 97 2.05 10.34 -5.40
C PRO A 97 1.25 11.55 -4.89
N THR A 98 0.02 11.31 -4.45
CA THR A 98 -0.90 12.31 -3.91
C THR A 98 -0.53 12.76 -2.49
N HIS A 99 0.19 11.91 -1.75
CA HIS A 99 0.64 12.19 -0.38
C HIS A 99 2.07 12.70 -0.32
N TRP A 100 2.89 12.36 -1.32
CA TRP A 100 4.27 12.79 -1.38
C TRP A 100 4.76 12.92 -2.83
N ARG A 101 5.45 14.04 -3.09
CA ARG A 101 5.92 14.43 -4.42
C ARG A 101 7.35 13.94 -4.63
N HIS A 102 7.48 12.79 -5.30
CA HIS A 102 8.79 12.23 -5.60
C HIS A 102 9.70 13.28 -6.29
N PRO A 103 10.98 13.42 -5.89
CA PRO A 103 11.94 14.35 -6.51
C PRO A 103 12.22 14.17 -8.00
N ALA A 104 11.65 13.12 -8.61
CA ALA A 104 11.82 12.83 -10.03
C ALA A 104 10.72 13.46 -10.89
N LEU A 105 9.64 13.93 -10.26
CA LEU A 105 8.61 14.72 -10.93
C LEU A 105 9.15 16.14 -11.12
N ASP A 106 9.01 16.67 -12.33
CA ASP A 106 9.32 18.08 -12.62
C ASP A 106 8.29 19.03 -11.98
N GLY A 107 8.51 20.34 -12.08
CA GLY A 107 7.64 21.36 -11.48
C GLY A 107 6.16 21.19 -11.87
N PRO A 108 5.81 21.14 -13.17
CA PRO A 108 4.45 20.92 -13.63
C PRO A 108 3.84 19.58 -13.21
N ALA A 109 4.61 18.49 -13.24
CA ALA A 109 4.15 17.17 -12.82
C ALA A 109 3.85 17.14 -11.30
N ARG A 110 4.68 17.82 -10.49
CA ARG A 110 4.48 17.94 -9.04
C ARG A 110 3.17 18.65 -8.68
N ILE A 111 2.77 19.65 -9.46
CA ILE A 111 1.50 20.36 -9.28
C ILE A 111 0.32 19.47 -9.71
N THR A 112 0.49 18.71 -10.79
CA THR A 112 -0.58 17.86 -11.35
C THR A 112 -0.99 16.71 -10.41
N VAL A 113 -0.04 16.15 -9.67
CA VAL A 113 -0.32 15.07 -8.69
C VAL A 113 -0.83 15.61 -7.35
N GLU A 114 -0.80 16.92 -7.13
CA GLU A 114 -1.18 17.53 -5.85
C GLU A 114 -2.71 17.56 -5.67
N SER A 115 -3.18 17.03 -4.54
CA SER A 115 -4.57 17.25 -4.13
C SER A 115 -4.78 18.65 -3.55
N PRO A 116 -5.92 19.29 -3.84
CA PRO A 116 -6.32 20.54 -3.19
C PRO A 116 -6.29 20.44 -1.65
N GLY A 117 -6.03 21.56 -0.98
CA GLY A 117 -5.91 21.61 0.49
C GLY A 117 -4.49 21.41 1.02
N GLY A 118 -3.47 21.62 0.17
CA GLY A 118 -2.07 21.51 0.55
C GLY A 118 -1.65 20.06 0.73
N GLY A 119 -1.79 19.26 -0.34
CA GLY A 119 -1.31 17.87 -0.40
C GLY A 119 0.14 17.69 0.06
N GLY A 120 0.93 18.78 0.06
CA GLY A 120 2.13 18.91 0.86
C GLY A 120 1.92 19.59 2.21
N ALA A 121 1.32 18.92 3.20
CA ALA A 121 1.35 19.35 4.61
C ALA A 121 2.78 19.25 5.23
N GLY A 122 3.81 19.42 4.40
CA GLY A 122 5.20 19.12 4.71
C GLY A 122 5.40 17.67 5.13
N SER A 123 6.42 17.48 5.97
CA SER A 123 6.81 16.20 6.55
C SER A 123 5.75 15.57 7.46
N ALA A 124 4.71 16.29 7.90
CA ALA A 124 3.78 15.82 8.92
C ALA A 124 2.92 14.62 8.50
N GLY A 125 2.60 14.49 7.20
CA GLY A 125 1.83 13.36 6.67
C GLY A 125 2.67 12.13 6.34
N LEU A 126 4.00 12.28 6.26
CA LEU A 126 4.90 11.21 5.80
C LEU A 126 4.97 10.02 6.74
N PRO A 127 4.98 10.15 8.08
CA PRO A 127 4.99 8.99 8.96
C PRO A 127 3.85 8.02 8.67
N ALA A 128 2.63 8.52 8.44
CA ALA A 128 1.49 7.69 8.08
C ALA A 128 1.69 7.02 6.70
N LEU A 129 2.13 7.77 5.69
CA LEU A 129 2.41 7.23 4.37
C LEU A 129 3.46 6.10 4.42
N LEU A 130 4.53 6.28 5.20
CA LEU A 130 5.60 5.29 5.36
C LEU A 130 5.05 3.95 5.91
N PHE A 131 4.16 4.00 6.91
CA PHE A 131 3.47 2.80 7.39
C PHE A 131 2.60 2.15 6.31
N HIS A 132 1.83 2.95 5.56
CA HIS A 132 0.97 2.45 4.50
C HIS A 132 1.78 1.77 3.38
N LEU A 133 2.88 2.37 2.95
CA LEU A 133 3.80 1.81 1.95
C LEU A 133 4.43 0.50 2.44
N LYS A 134 4.92 0.46 3.69
CA LYS A 134 5.47 -0.76 4.29
C LYS A 134 4.45 -1.88 4.31
N VAL A 135 3.20 -1.59 4.70
CA VAL A 135 2.16 -2.62 4.78
C VAL A 135 1.74 -3.08 3.39
N ALA A 136 1.55 -2.17 2.44
CA ALA A 136 1.19 -2.52 1.07
C ALA A 136 2.28 -3.34 0.37
N GLY A 137 3.55 -2.95 0.52
CA GLY A 137 4.69 -3.67 -0.07
C GLY A 137 4.96 -5.04 0.56
N CYS A 138 4.59 -5.25 1.83
CA CYS A 138 4.77 -6.52 2.54
C CYS A 138 3.46 -7.30 2.73
N ALA A 139 2.42 -6.98 1.95
CA ALA A 139 1.12 -7.60 2.15
C ALA A 139 1.12 -9.06 1.65
N PRO A 140 0.42 -10.00 2.32
CA PRO A 140 0.25 -11.37 1.81
C PRO A 140 -0.31 -11.36 0.38
N GLY A 141 0.24 -12.16 -0.52
CA GLY A 141 -0.17 -12.13 -1.92
C GLY A 141 0.47 -11.01 -2.76
N ALA A 142 1.07 -9.98 -2.17
CA ALA A 142 1.58 -8.87 -2.96
C ALA A 142 2.73 -9.34 -3.88
N PRO A 143 2.68 -9.01 -5.20
CA PRO A 143 3.80 -9.27 -6.09
C PRO A 143 5.07 -8.59 -5.60
N LYS A 144 6.24 -9.19 -5.87
CA LYS A 144 7.55 -8.61 -5.51
C LYS A 144 7.74 -7.17 -5.99
N ALA A 145 7.19 -6.82 -7.16
CA ALA A 145 7.21 -5.46 -7.69
C ALA A 145 6.60 -4.42 -6.73
N TYR A 146 5.62 -4.80 -5.90
CA TYR A 146 4.99 -3.91 -4.92
C TYR A 146 5.99 -3.57 -3.80
N TRP A 147 6.68 -4.60 -3.30
CA TRP A 147 7.75 -4.43 -2.31
C TRP A 147 8.88 -3.56 -2.84
N GLU A 148 9.37 -3.86 -4.05
CA GLU A 148 10.49 -3.14 -4.67
C GLU A 148 10.16 -1.66 -4.87
N TRP A 149 8.96 -1.38 -5.38
CA TRP A 149 8.53 -0.01 -5.60
C TRP A 149 8.33 0.75 -4.29
N ALA A 150 7.61 0.16 -3.32
CA ALA A 150 7.39 0.77 -2.01
C ALA A 150 8.70 1.04 -1.28
N LEU A 151 9.64 0.09 -1.31
CA LEU A 151 10.97 0.26 -0.73
C LEU A 151 11.73 1.39 -1.43
N GLY A 152 11.68 1.47 -2.76
CA GLY A 152 12.31 2.55 -3.53
C GLY A 152 11.78 3.95 -3.17
N VAL A 153 10.47 4.08 -2.97
CA VAL A 153 9.85 5.33 -2.51
C VAL A 153 10.32 5.68 -1.09
N ILE A 154 10.27 4.74 -0.15
CA ILE A 154 10.71 4.96 1.24
C ILE A 154 12.22 5.31 1.29
N GLN A 155 13.04 4.64 0.48
CA GLN A 155 14.47 4.92 0.36
C GLN A 155 14.72 6.33 -0.18
N THR A 156 13.91 6.78 -1.14
CA THR A 156 14.01 8.14 -1.66
C THR A 156 13.61 9.16 -0.59
N ILE A 157 12.55 8.92 0.19
CA ILE A 157 12.16 9.78 1.33
C ILE A 157 13.29 9.84 2.36
N TRP A 158 13.92 8.71 2.69
CA TRP A 158 15.08 8.69 3.59
C TRP A 158 16.25 9.52 3.05
N GLY A 159 16.60 9.34 1.78
CA GLY A 159 17.71 10.07 1.15
C GLY A 159 17.47 11.58 1.05
N ASP A 160 16.22 11.98 0.77
CA ASP A 160 15.83 13.39 0.60
C ASP A 160 15.66 14.10 1.95
N MET A 161 15.15 13.41 2.99
CA MET A 161 14.70 14.06 4.24
C MET A 161 15.40 13.59 5.51
N GLY A 162 16.22 12.52 5.47
CA GLY A 162 16.89 11.98 6.65
C GLY A 162 15.95 11.45 7.75
N MET A 163 14.72 11.07 7.39
CA MET A 163 13.71 10.63 8.37
C MET A 163 14.01 9.25 8.96
N LEU A 164 14.39 9.18 10.24
CA LEU A 164 14.67 7.90 10.93
C LEU A 164 13.50 6.90 10.83
N HIS A 165 12.26 7.40 10.79
CA HIS A 165 11.09 6.55 10.57
C HIS A 165 11.13 5.82 9.22
N ALA A 166 11.57 6.49 8.14
CA ALA A 166 11.73 5.87 6.83
C ALA A 166 12.80 4.76 6.87
N ARG A 167 13.92 5.02 7.55
CA ARG A 167 14.95 4.00 7.78
C ARG A 167 14.41 2.77 8.50
N SER A 168 13.67 2.97 9.60
CA SER A 168 13.05 1.88 10.35
C SER A 168 12.08 1.06 9.50
N MET A 169 11.26 1.72 8.65
CA MET A 169 10.37 1.00 7.73
C MET A 169 11.13 0.19 6.69
N MET A 170 12.23 0.71 6.12
CA MET A 170 13.08 -0.07 5.19
C MET A 170 13.68 -1.31 5.85
N GLU A 171 14.19 -1.17 7.08
CA GLU A 171 14.77 -2.29 7.84
C GLU A 171 13.70 -3.36 8.10
N ALA A 172 12.48 -2.95 8.48
CA ALA A 172 11.35 -3.87 8.66
C ALA A 172 10.94 -4.57 7.35
N MET A 173 10.93 -3.86 6.21
CA MET A 173 10.62 -4.44 4.90
C MET A 173 11.67 -5.47 4.45
N ARG A 174 12.96 -5.20 4.68
CA ARG A 174 14.05 -6.13 4.36
C ARG A 174 13.99 -7.38 5.23
N ALA A 175 13.76 -7.23 6.53
CA ALA A 175 13.56 -8.36 7.45
C ALA A 175 12.36 -9.23 7.06
N HIS A 176 11.28 -8.62 6.56
CA HIS A 176 10.14 -9.34 6.01
C HIS A 176 10.53 -10.16 4.77
N GLU A 177 11.19 -9.56 3.79
CA GLU A 177 11.64 -10.27 2.57
C GLU A 177 12.59 -11.44 2.92
N ASP A 178 13.52 -11.23 3.85
CA ASP A 178 14.42 -12.29 4.32
C ASP A 178 13.64 -13.46 4.94
N THR A 179 12.55 -13.17 5.66
CA THR A 179 11.68 -14.19 6.25
C THR A 179 10.92 -14.95 5.17
N VAL A 180 10.32 -14.26 4.20
CA VAL A 180 9.59 -14.87 3.08
C VAL A 180 10.52 -15.79 2.27
N LEU A 181 11.73 -15.33 1.96
CA LEU A 181 12.73 -16.12 1.23
C LEU A 181 13.14 -17.39 1.99
N ARG A 182 13.39 -17.28 3.30
CA ARG A 182 13.77 -18.43 4.14
C ARG A 182 12.63 -19.45 4.24
N SER A 183 11.41 -18.98 4.46
CA SER A 183 10.25 -19.84 4.63
C SER A 183 9.81 -20.49 3.30
N GLY A 184 9.99 -19.81 2.17
CA GLY A 184 9.87 -20.40 0.83
C GLY A 184 10.94 -21.46 0.57
N ALA A 185 12.21 -21.19 0.90
CA ALA A 185 13.30 -22.17 0.75
C ALA A 185 13.14 -23.41 1.64
N ALA A 186 12.49 -23.28 2.79
CA ALA A 186 12.17 -24.40 3.68
C ALA A 186 10.99 -25.27 3.20
N GLY A 187 10.32 -24.90 2.09
CA GLY A 187 9.14 -25.61 1.57
C GLY A 187 7.90 -25.50 2.46
N ILE A 188 7.91 -24.62 3.46
CA ILE A 188 6.82 -24.47 4.46
C ILE A 188 5.67 -23.62 3.89
N LEU A 189 5.90 -22.89 2.78
CA LEU A 189 5.02 -21.82 2.29
C LEU A 189 4.58 -21.93 0.82
N ALA A 190 4.80 -23.06 0.16
CA ALA A 190 4.67 -23.15 -1.31
C ALA A 190 3.28 -22.77 -1.88
N ASP A 191 2.21 -22.78 -1.07
CA ASP A 191 0.85 -22.57 -1.57
C ASP A 191 0.10 -21.33 -1.00
N ASP A 192 0.72 -20.46 -0.18
CA ASP A 192 -0.05 -19.49 0.62
C ASP A 192 0.50 -18.04 0.73
N TRP A 193 1.50 -17.63 -0.08
CA TRP A 193 2.01 -16.24 -0.09
C TRP A 193 2.12 -15.67 -1.50
#